data_AF-A0A1K1R8V0-F1
#
_entry.id   AF-A0A1K1R8V0-F1
#
_cell.length_a   1.000
_cell.length_b   1.000
_cell.length_c   1.000
_cell.angle_alpha   90.00
_cell.angle_beta   90.00
_cell.angle_gamma   90.00
#
_symmetry.space_group_name_H-M   'P 1'
#
loop_
_entity.id
_entity.type
_entity.pdbx_description
1 polymer ?
#
loop_
_entity_poly.entity_id
_entity_poly.type
_entity_poly.pdbx_seq_one_letter_code
_entity_poly.pdbx_strand_id
1 'polypeptide(L)'
;MCTVTFVHTEEQVILTSNRDESIHRSAALPPHIYTINHKRLAFPKDGRSGGSWFATDSNGITAIVLNGAEAPHTPQGPYRKSRGLLLLDIISHKDPITAWEAIAPDRIEPFTILLFRAPDLTVLQWNGTYKKQPRSQQEHLTSYLLPPYTPKPSRNTKNNVLTTF
;
A
#
# COMPACT_ATOMS: atom_id res chain seq x y z
N MET A 1 -5.04 -10.92 -1.00
CA MET A 1 -5.71 -9.60 -0.83
C MET A 1 -5.00 -8.84 0.29
N CYS A 2 -4.62 -7.57 0.10
CA CYS A 2 -4.07 -6.79 1.23
C CYS A 2 -5.21 -6.05 1.93
N THR A 3 -5.17 -6.00 3.26
CA THR A 3 -6.19 -5.31 4.08
C THR A 3 -5.50 -4.28 4.97
N VAL A 4 -6.06 -3.09 5.04
CA VAL A 4 -5.63 -2.07 5.99
C VAL A 4 -6.80 -1.71 6.90
N THR A 5 -6.51 -1.67 8.20
CA THR A 5 -7.46 -1.19 9.20
C THR A 5 -6.93 0.13 9.76
N PHE A 6 -7.78 1.15 9.70
CA PHE A 6 -7.58 2.46 10.27
C PHE A 6 -8.55 2.64 11.43
N VAL A 7 -8.03 2.80 12.65
CA VAL A 7 -8.83 3.10 13.85
C VAL A 7 -8.39 4.42 14.42
N HIS A 8 -9.33 5.34 14.60
CA HIS A 8 -9.08 6.65 15.18
C HIS A 8 -9.93 6.84 16.44
N THR A 9 -9.27 6.91 17.60
CA THR A 9 -9.91 7.27 18.87
C THR A 9 -9.56 8.72 19.23
N GLU A 10 -10.11 9.24 20.33
CA GLU A 10 -9.72 10.56 20.85
C GLU A 10 -8.26 10.60 21.32
N GLU A 11 -7.70 9.44 21.71
CA GLU A 11 -6.38 9.32 22.33
C GLU A 11 -5.29 8.84 21.36
N GLN A 12 -5.65 8.04 20.36
CA GLN A 12 -4.67 7.39 19.50
C GLN A 12 -5.20 7.03 18.12
N VAL A 13 -4.26 6.82 17.20
CA VAL A 13 -4.51 6.26 15.88
C VAL A 13 -3.79 4.93 15.75
N ILE A 14 -4.52 3.89 15.35
CA ILE A 14 -3.97 2.55 15.11
C ILE A 14 -4.06 2.26 13.61
N LEU A 15 -2.91 1.97 13.02
CA LEU A 15 -2.75 1.55 11.64
C LEU A 15 -2.27 0.10 11.62
N THR A 16 -3.04 -0.78 10.98
CA THR A 16 -2.57 -2.16 10.72
C THR A 16 -2.65 -2.46 9.24
N SER A 17 -1.72 -3.29 8.76
CA SER A 17 -1.70 -3.75 7.38
C SER A 17 -1.40 -5.23 7.34
N ASN A 18 -2.35 -6.00 6.82
CA ASN A 18 -2.14 -7.40 6.47
C ASN A 18 -1.78 -7.49 4.98
N ARG A 19 -0.73 -8.25 4.68
CA ARG A 19 -0.25 -8.49 3.33
C ARG A 19 -0.36 -9.97 2.99
N ASP A 20 -1.31 -10.31 2.13
CA ASP A 20 -1.35 -11.63 1.54
C ASP A 20 -0.26 -11.77 0.47
N GLU A 21 0.68 -12.67 0.72
CA GLU A 21 1.76 -13.01 -0.19
C GLU A 21 1.57 -14.41 -0.79
N SER A 22 2.24 -14.66 -1.91
CA SER A 22 2.35 -16.03 -2.43
C SER A 22 3.23 -16.86 -1.49
N ILE A 23 2.89 -18.14 -1.29
CA ILE A 23 3.70 -19.10 -0.54
C ILE A 23 5.14 -19.26 -1.07
N HIS A 24 5.38 -18.87 -2.33
CA HIS A 24 6.69 -18.93 -2.97
C HIS A 24 7.49 -17.63 -2.81
N ARG A 25 6.94 -16.63 -2.12
CA ARG A 25 7.65 -15.37 -1.87
C ARG A 25 8.63 -15.56 -0.72
N SER A 26 9.86 -15.08 -0.90
CA SER A 26 10.86 -15.05 0.16
C SER A 26 10.33 -14.29 1.37
N ALA A 27 10.56 -14.83 2.57
CA ALA A 27 10.14 -14.22 3.81
C ALA A 27 10.64 -12.76 3.90
N ALA A 28 9.77 -11.86 4.35
CA ALA A 28 10.14 -10.49 4.61
C ALA A 28 11.05 -10.39 5.83
N LEU A 29 11.96 -9.40 5.81
CA LEU A 29 12.71 -9.03 7.00
C LEU A 29 11.80 -8.27 7.97
N PRO A 30 11.94 -8.49 9.28
CA PRO A 30 11.15 -7.78 10.27
C PRO A 30 11.40 -6.26 10.20
N PRO A 31 10.50 -5.45 10.79
CA PRO A 31 10.68 -4.00 10.83
C PRO A 31 12.05 -3.62 11.40
N HIS A 32 12.77 -2.79 10.65
CA HIS A 32 14.04 -2.21 11.06
C HIS A 32 14.09 -0.75 10.60
N ILE A 33 14.99 0.03 11.20
CA ILE A 33 15.20 1.42 10.80
C ILE A 33 16.24 1.48 9.68
N TYR A 34 15.86 2.08 8.57
CA TYR A 34 16.73 2.34 7.42
C TYR A 34 16.81 3.83 7.16
N THR A 35 17.94 4.30 6.65
CA THR A 35 18.07 5.68 6.17
C THR A 35 17.96 5.68 4.65
N ILE A 36 16.93 6.35 4.12
CA ILE A 36 16.69 6.50 2.68
C ILE A 36 16.52 7.99 2.41
N ASN A 37 17.25 8.54 1.43
CA ASN A 37 17.24 9.97 1.10
C ASN A 37 17.40 10.88 2.33
N HIS A 38 18.36 10.54 3.20
CA HIS A 38 18.64 11.25 4.47
C HIS A 38 17.49 11.26 5.49
N LYS A 39 16.44 10.44 5.28
CA LYS A 39 15.31 10.28 6.17
C LYS A 39 15.31 8.90 6.82
N ARG A 40 15.11 8.84 8.14
CA ARG A 40 14.99 7.58 8.89
C ARG A 40 13.57 7.05 8.74
N LEU A 41 13.46 5.81 8.27
CA LEU A 41 12.19 5.11 8.07
C LEU A 41 12.24 3.76 8.78
N ALA A 42 11.17 3.40 9.49
CA ALA A 42 10.96 2.08 10.04
C ALA A 42 9.98 1.29 9.14
N PHE A 43 10.40 0.13 8.65
CA PHE A 43 9.55 -0.72 7.80
C PHE A 43 10.04 -2.18 7.74
N PRO A 44 9.14 -3.16 7.53
CA PRO A 44 9.52 -4.51 7.12
C PRO A 44 9.99 -4.49 5.66
N LYS A 45 11.03 -5.24 5.32
CA LYS A 45 11.62 -5.24 3.97
C LYS A 45 11.20 -6.48 3.21
N ASP A 46 10.64 -6.28 2.01
CA ASP A 46 10.28 -7.36 1.10
C ASP A 46 11.51 -8.16 0.68
N GLY A 47 11.49 -9.48 0.93
CA GLY A 47 12.63 -10.36 0.65
C GLY A 47 12.96 -10.53 -0.83
N ARG A 48 12.04 -10.19 -1.74
CA ARG A 48 12.22 -10.36 -3.20
C ARG A 48 12.57 -9.06 -3.90
N SER A 49 11.79 -8.01 -3.67
CA SER A 49 11.92 -6.73 -4.40
C SER A 49 12.60 -5.62 -3.60
N GLY A 50 12.95 -5.88 -2.32
CA GLY A 50 13.66 -4.94 -1.46
C GLY A 50 12.89 -3.69 -1.02
N GLY A 51 11.65 -3.52 -1.49
CA GLY A 51 10.73 -2.45 -1.07
C GLY A 51 9.97 -2.77 0.21
N SER A 52 8.90 -2.04 0.48
CA SER A 52 8.01 -2.34 1.61
C SER A 52 6.54 -2.10 1.25
N TRP A 53 5.62 -2.69 2.01
CA TRP A 53 4.20 -2.37 1.92
C TRP A 53 3.73 -1.40 3.00
N PHE A 54 4.57 -1.12 3.99
CA PHE A 54 4.25 -0.30 5.15
C PHE A 54 5.52 0.39 5.62
N ALA A 55 5.52 1.72 5.74
CA ALA A 55 6.66 2.45 6.29
C ALA A 55 6.20 3.63 7.12
N THR A 56 6.96 3.97 8.14
CA THR A 56 6.72 5.16 8.97
C THR A 56 8.02 5.92 9.20
N ASP A 57 7.96 7.25 9.28
CA ASP A 57 9.10 8.10 9.60
C ASP A 57 9.14 8.49 11.09
N SER A 58 10.20 9.18 11.50
CA SER A 58 10.37 9.65 12.88
C SER A 58 9.36 10.71 13.33
N ASN A 59 8.59 11.29 12.40
CA ASN A 59 7.56 12.30 12.68
C ASN A 59 6.16 11.68 12.68
N GLY A 60 6.03 10.35 12.56
CA GLY A 60 4.77 9.64 12.54
C GLY A 60 4.04 9.65 11.18
N ILE A 61 4.65 10.19 10.12
CA ILE A 61 4.09 10.06 8.77
C ILE A 61 4.21 8.60 8.37
N THR A 62 3.08 7.98 8.03
CA THR A 62 3.00 6.56 7.69
C THR A 62 2.44 6.38 6.29
N ALA A 63 3.08 5.58 5.46
CA ALA A 63 2.61 5.22 4.13
C ALA A 63 2.37 3.71 4.05
N ILE A 64 1.25 3.32 3.44
CA ILE A 64 0.86 1.92 3.23
C ILE A 64 0.45 1.75 1.78
N VAL A 65 0.91 0.70 1.10
CA VAL A 65 0.53 0.45 -0.31
C VAL A 65 -0.44 -0.72 -0.43
N LEU A 66 -1.48 -0.52 -1.24
CA LEU A 66 -2.47 -1.51 -1.62
C LEU A 66 -2.38 -1.80 -3.13
N ASN A 67 -2.81 -3.00 -3.51
CA ASN A 67 -2.80 -3.44 -4.90
C ASN A 67 -3.99 -2.84 -5.66
N GLY A 68 -3.73 -2.28 -6.85
CA GLY A 68 -4.78 -1.73 -7.71
C GLY A 68 -5.23 -0.32 -7.30
N ALA A 69 -6.18 0.20 -8.06
CA ALA A 69 -6.82 1.49 -7.83
C ALA A 69 -8.34 1.27 -7.65
N GLU A 70 -9.17 1.97 -8.42
CA GLU A 70 -10.64 1.91 -8.32
C GLU A 70 -11.22 0.57 -8.81
N ALA A 71 -10.54 -0.07 -9.76
CA ALA A 71 -10.99 -1.31 -10.38
C ALA A 71 -9.84 -2.32 -10.44
N PRO A 72 -10.17 -3.63 -10.55
CA PRO A 72 -9.19 -4.65 -10.89
C PRO A 72 -8.46 -4.28 -12.18
N HIS A 73 -7.13 -4.34 -12.18
CA HIS A 73 -6.32 -4.13 -13.38
C HIS A 73 -5.82 -5.46 -13.94
N THR A 74 -5.69 -5.54 -15.26
CA THR A 74 -4.96 -6.64 -15.89
C THR A 74 -3.46 -6.31 -15.84
N PRO A 75 -2.60 -7.19 -15.29
CA PRO A 75 -1.17 -6.98 -15.32
C PRO A 75 -0.63 -6.89 -16.76
N GLN A 76 0.17 -5.86 -17.04
CA GLN A 76 0.71 -5.54 -18.37
C GLN A 76 2.25 -5.57 -18.40
N GLY A 77 2.87 -6.39 -17.54
CA GLY A 77 4.32 -6.38 -17.33
C GLY A 77 5.16 -6.49 -18.62
N PRO A 78 6.46 -6.12 -18.59
CA PRO A 78 7.26 -5.85 -17.40
C PRO A 78 7.11 -4.41 -16.86
N TYR A 79 7.06 -4.29 -15.54
CA TYR A 79 7.01 -3.00 -14.84
C TYR A 79 8.40 -2.49 -14.46
N ARG A 80 8.61 -1.18 -14.55
CA ARG A 80 9.90 -0.53 -14.31
C ARG A 80 10.33 -0.57 -12.84
N LYS A 81 9.37 -0.49 -11.92
CA LYS A 81 9.62 -0.41 -10.48
C LYS A 81 8.50 -1.07 -9.70
N SER A 82 8.83 -1.73 -8.59
CA SER A 82 7.81 -2.31 -7.70
C SER A 82 7.09 -1.22 -6.91
N ARG A 83 5.81 -1.45 -6.62
CA ARG A 83 4.98 -0.57 -5.78
C ARG A 83 5.62 -0.30 -4.41
N GLY A 84 6.26 -1.31 -3.83
CA GLY A 84 6.90 -1.16 -2.53
C GLY A 84 8.19 -0.33 -2.55
N LEU A 85 8.88 -0.25 -3.69
CA LEU A 85 9.99 0.68 -3.85
C LEU A 85 9.49 2.12 -4.07
N LEU A 86 8.39 2.29 -4.80
CA LEU A 86 7.75 3.60 -4.96
C LEU A 86 7.25 4.16 -3.62
N LEU A 87 6.67 3.32 -2.76
CA LEU A 87 6.29 3.71 -1.41
C LEU A 87 7.48 4.28 -0.63
N LEU A 88 8.64 3.63 -0.70
CA LEU A 88 9.86 4.12 -0.04
C LEU A 88 10.39 5.41 -0.67
N ASP A 89 10.37 5.55 -2.00
CA ASP A 89 10.77 6.80 -2.66
C ASP A 89 9.90 7.99 -2.20
N ILE A 90 8.59 7.78 -2.08
CA ILE A 90 7.62 8.81 -1.70
C ILE A 90 7.81 9.21 -0.24
N ILE A 91 7.76 8.24 0.69
CA ILE A 91 7.80 8.56 2.12
C ILE A 91 9.17 9.06 2.58
N SER A 92 10.25 8.73 1.85
CA SER A 92 11.59 9.22 2.13
C SER A 92 11.79 10.70 1.76
N HIS A 93 10.88 11.31 1.00
CA HIS A 93 10.92 12.74 0.72
C HIS A 93 10.50 13.60 1.91
N LYS A 94 10.96 14.86 1.89
CA LYS A 94 10.55 15.89 2.86
C LYS A 94 9.04 16.15 2.77
N ASP A 95 8.50 16.25 1.56
CA ASP A 95 7.06 16.27 1.31
C ASP A 95 6.63 15.10 0.42
N PRO A 96 6.04 14.05 1.01
CA PRO A 96 5.50 12.90 0.27
C PRO A 96 4.45 13.26 -0.79
N ILE A 97 3.67 14.34 -0.61
CA ILE A 97 2.65 14.73 -1.60
C ILE A 97 3.31 15.28 -2.86
N THR A 98 4.29 16.18 -2.71
CA THR A 98 5.10 16.66 -3.85
C THR A 98 5.83 15.50 -4.53
N ALA A 99 6.37 14.55 -3.75
CA ALA A 99 7.03 13.36 -4.31
C ALA A 99 6.07 12.49 -5.13
N TRP A 100 4.85 12.29 -4.62
CA TRP A 100 3.77 11.62 -5.34
C TRP A 100 3.45 12.29 -6.67
N GLU A 101 3.31 13.62 -6.68
CA GLU A 101 3.03 14.39 -7.89
C GLU A 101 4.14 14.25 -8.93
N ALA A 102 5.40 14.27 -8.49
CA ALA A 102 6.58 14.18 -9.35
C ALA A 102 6.85 12.78 -9.94
N ILE A 103 6.23 11.71 -9.42
CA ILE A 103 6.45 10.36 -9.97
C ILE A 103 6.01 10.29 -11.43
N ALA A 104 6.97 9.95 -12.30
CA ALA A 104 6.72 9.58 -13.69
C ALA A 104 6.04 8.20 -13.72
N PRO A 105 4.80 8.11 -14.21
CA PRO A 105 3.99 6.90 -14.04
C PRO A 105 4.23 5.84 -15.13
N ASP A 106 5.24 6.01 -15.97
CA ASP A 106 5.56 5.09 -17.07
C ASP A 106 5.87 3.68 -16.55
N ARG A 107 5.14 2.69 -17.09
CA ARG A 107 5.26 1.26 -16.81
C ARG A 107 5.28 0.94 -15.31
N ILE A 108 4.38 1.55 -14.55
CA ILE A 108 4.12 1.23 -13.15
C ILE A 108 2.78 0.52 -13.00
N GLU A 109 2.78 -0.61 -12.29
CA GLU A 109 1.57 -1.37 -11.97
C GLU A 109 0.61 -0.54 -11.12
N PRO A 110 -0.70 -0.51 -11.41
CA PRO A 110 -1.69 0.21 -10.60
C PRO A 110 -1.63 -0.08 -9.10
N PHE A 111 -1.79 0.98 -8.31
CA PHE A 111 -1.67 0.93 -6.86
C PHE A 111 -2.40 2.09 -6.17
N THR A 112 -2.62 1.89 -4.88
CA THR A 112 -3.14 2.91 -3.97
C THR A 112 -2.17 3.05 -2.81
N ILE A 113 -1.84 4.28 -2.43
CA ILE A 113 -1.14 4.58 -1.18
C ILE A 113 -2.13 5.23 -0.22
N LEU A 114 -2.14 4.71 1.00
CA LEU A 114 -2.71 5.39 2.16
C LEU A 114 -1.57 6.12 2.85
N LEU A 115 -1.61 7.46 2.84
CA LEU A 115 -0.63 8.32 3.48
C LEU A 115 -1.28 8.97 4.70
N PHE A 116 -0.90 8.51 5.88
CA PHE A 116 -1.32 9.09 7.15
C PHE A 116 -0.33 10.17 7.59
N ARG A 117 -0.85 11.36 7.84
CA ARG A 117 -0.16 12.50 8.45
C ARG A 117 -1.17 13.13 9.39
N ALA A 118 -1.05 12.86 10.69
CA ALA A 118 -2.05 13.25 11.68
C ALA A 118 -2.51 14.72 11.51
N PRO A 119 -3.83 14.97 11.50
CA PRO A 119 -4.92 14.01 11.67
C PRO A 119 -5.39 13.32 10.38
N ASP A 120 -4.80 13.65 9.23
CA ASP A 120 -5.32 13.32 7.92
C ASP A 120 -4.84 11.95 7.40
N LEU A 121 -5.78 11.18 6.85
CA LEU A 121 -5.50 10.03 6.00
C LEU A 121 -5.78 10.40 4.54
N THR A 122 -4.71 10.51 3.73
CA THR A 122 -4.81 10.82 2.30
C THR A 122 -4.74 9.55 1.48
N VAL A 123 -5.66 9.38 0.52
CA VAL A 123 -5.63 8.28 -0.44
C VAL A 123 -5.02 8.77 -1.76
N LEU A 124 -4.01 8.08 -2.26
CA LEU A 124 -3.31 8.41 -3.51
C LEU A 124 -3.40 7.23 -4.46
N GLN A 125 -4.06 7.39 -5.60
CA GLN A 125 -4.33 6.28 -6.52
C GLN A 125 -3.66 6.50 -7.87
N TRP A 126 -2.98 5.48 -8.36
CA TRP A 126 -2.47 5.39 -9.73
C TRP A 126 -3.16 4.20 -10.41
N ASN A 127 -3.96 4.46 -11.44
CA ASN A 127 -4.73 3.42 -12.12
C ASN A 127 -4.07 2.86 -13.40
N GLY A 128 -2.89 3.35 -13.77
CA GLY A 128 -2.22 3.01 -15.04
C GLY A 128 -2.35 4.09 -16.12
N THR A 129 -3.26 5.05 -15.94
CA THR A 129 -3.54 6.13 -16.91
C THR A 129 -3.47 7.51 -16.25
N TYR A 130 -4.06 7.69 -15.07
CA TYR A 130 -4.10 8.95 -14.35
C TYR A 130 -3.94 8.77 -12.84
N LYS A 131 -3.60 9.88 -12.17
CA LYS A 131 -3.54 9.97 -10.71
C LYS A 131 -4.86 10.50 -10.17
N LYS A 132 -5.31 9.97 -9.03
CA LYS A 132 -6.44 10.51 -8.26
C LYS A 132 -6.05 10.66 -6.80
N GLN A 133 -6.57 11.70 -6.15
CA GLN A 133 -6.43 11.91 -4.72
C GLN A 133 -7.85 12.02 -4.12
N PRO A 134 -8.52 10.89 -3.81
CA PRO A 134 -9.79 10.94 -3.09
C PRO A 134 -9.61 11.69 -1.77
N ARG A 135 -10.60 12.52 -1.41
CA ARG A 135 -10.58 13.35 -0.20
C ARG A 135 -10.41 12.48 1.05
N SER A 136 -9.68 12.98 2.05
CA SER A 136 -9.53 12.30 3.33
C SER A 136 -10.88 12.01 3.95
N GLN A 137 -11.10 10.76 4.37
CA GLN A 137 -12.24 10.40 5.20
C GLN A 137 -11.81 10.56 6.65
N GLN A 138 -12.36 11.54 7.35
CA GLN A 138 -12.38 11.56 8.82
C GLN A 138 -13.44 10.55 9.26
N GLU A 139 -13.10 9.27 9.20
CA GLU A 139 -13.96 8.20 9.68
C GLU A 139 -13.30 7.51 10.88
N HIS A 140 -14.09 7.31 11.93
CA HIS A 140 -13.62 6.77 13.22
C HIS A 140 -13.10 5.32 13.11
N LEU A 141 -13.60 4.56 12.12
CA LEU A 141 -13.20 3.19 11.81
C LEU A 141 -13.38 2.95 10.31
N THR A 142 -12.29 2.76 9.56
CA THR A 142 -12.36 2.44 8.12
C THR A 142 -11.46 1.26 7.80
N SER A 143 -12.02 0.29 7.08
CA SER A 143 -11.24 -0.80 6.47
C SER A 143 -11.08 -0.53 4.98
N TYR A 144 -9.85 -0.48 4.51
CA TYR A 144 -9.55 -0.35 3.09
C TYR A 144 -9.34 -1.73 2.50
N LEU A 145 -10.32 -2.17 1.73
CA LEU A 145 -10.28 -3.35 0.88
C LEU A 145 -10.42 -2.88 -0.57
N LEU A 146 -9.38 -3.05 -1.36
CA LEU A 146 -9.51 -2.87 -2.81
C LEU A 146 -10.03 -4.17 -3.42
N PRO A 147 -10.92 -4.10 -4.43
CA PRO A 147 -11.48 -5.28 -5.04
C PRO A 147 -10.34 -6.20 -5.51
N PRO A 148 -10.38 -7.50 -5.15
CA PRO A 148 -9.32 -8.41 -5.54
C PRO A 148 -9.25 -8.45 -7.07
N TYR A 149 -8.03 -8.56 -7.60
CA TYR A 149 -7.83 -8.99 -8.97
C TYR A 149 -8.58 -10.31 -9.18
N THR A 150 -9.57 -10.34 -10.06
CA THR A 150 -10.21 -11.57 -10.51
C THR A 150 -9.48 -12.07 -11.76
N PRO A 151 -8.53 -13.02 -11.65
CA PRO A 151 -8.11 -13.76 -12.82
C PRO A 151 -9.34 -14.47 -13.40
N LYS A 152 -9.50 -14.45 -14.74
CA LYS A 152 -10.53 -15.27 -15.39
C LYS A 152 -10.37 -16.72 -14.89
N PRO A 153 -11.45 -17.38 -14.43
CA PRO A 153 -11.32 -18.72 -13.87
C PRO A 153 -10.88 -19.70 -14.97
N SER A 154 -9.70 -20.28 -14.82
CA SER A 154 -9.43 -21.60 -15.39
C SER A 154 -10.17 -22.63 -14.53
N ARG A 155 -10.92 -23.50 -15.20
CA ARG A 155 -11.95 -24.40 -14.65
C ARG A 155 -11.59 -25.14 -13.36
N ASN A 156 -12.66 -25.38 -12.59
CA ASN A 156 -12.87 -26.33 -11.47
C ASN A 156 -12.25 -26.00 -10.10
N THR A 157 -13.05 -25.38 -9.24
CA THR A 157 -13.11 -25.73 -7.81
C THR A 157 -14.49 -25.41 -7.25
N LYS A 158 -15.16 -26.42 -6.68
CA LYS A 158 -16.33 -26.28 -5.82
C LYS A 158 -15.84 -25.70 -4.49
N ASN A 159 -16.37 -24.57 -4.04
CA ASN A 159 -16.10 -24.04 -2.70
C ASN A 159 -17.37 -24.12 -1.86
N ASN A 160 -17.34 -24.98 -0.85
CA ASN A 160 -18.25 -24.94 0.30
C ASN A 160 -17.80 -23.78 1.20
N VAL A 161 -18.74 -22.98 1.68
CA VAL A 161 -18.50 -21.97 2.74
C VAL A 161 -19.36 -22.35 3.93
N LEU A 162 -18.70 -22.68 5.04
CA LEU A 162 -19.28 -22.79 6.38
C LEU A 162 -18.98 -21.48 7.11
N THR A 163 -20.03 -20.82 7.60
CA THR A 163 -19.93 -19.68 8.51
C THR A 163 -20.24 -20.16 9.91
N THR A 164 -19.39 -19.85 10.88
CA THR A 164 -19.61 -19.96 12.34
C THR A 164 -18.55 -19.09 13.00
N PHE A 165 -18.79 -18.21 13.98
CA PHE A 165 -19.97 -17.72 14.70
C PHE A 165 -20.02 -16.19 14.59
#